data_AF-A0A1H9N378-F1
#
_entry.id   AF-A0A1H9N378-F1
#
_cell.length_a   1.000
_cell.length_b   1.000
_cell.length_c   1.000
_cell.angle_alpha   90.00
_cell.angle_beta   90.00
_cell.angle_gamma   90.00
#
_symmetry.space_group_name_H-M   'P 1'
#
loop_
_entity.id
_entity.type
_entity.pdbx_description
1 polymer ?
#
loop_
_entity_poly.entity_id
_entity_poly.type
_entity_poly.pdbx_seq_one_letter_code
_entity_poly.pdbx_strand_id
1 'polypeptide(L)'
;MSEHITSIPVMLNQNKHNYSEVARLLHVHRYTVRRLEDDKDCKHHIVVRGRLMTETRRLQDDEVILAKDPNYYDLGGSDAQAKTPMQEP
;
A
#
# COMPACT_ATOMS: atom_id res chain seq x y z
N MET A 1 7.02 -19.56 20.49
CA MET A 1 5.71 -19.40 19.82
C MET A 1 5.99 -19.09 18.37
N SER A 2 5.55 -19.96 17.46
CA SER A 2 5.79 -19.78 16.02
C SER A 2 4.95 -18.61 15.51
N GLU A 3 5.59 -17.62 14.89
CA GLU A 3 4.84 -16.55 14.25
C GLU A 3 4.14 -17.10 13.00
N HIS A 4 2.82 -16.87 12.91
CA HIS A 4 2.06 -17.29 11.74
C HIS A 4 2.30 -16.27 10.62
N ILE A 5 3.23 -16.61 9.72
CA ILE A 5 3.55 -15.86 8.51
C ILE A 5 2.78 -16.53 7.35
N THR A 6 2.04 -15.73 6.59
CA THR A 6 1.26 -16.16 5.42
C THR A 6 1.29 -15.07 4.35
N SER A 7 0.54 -15.25 3.27
CA SER A 7 0.41 -14.27 2.18
C SER A 7 -1.05 -14.15 1.73
N ILE A 8 -1.38 -13.09 0.99
CA ILE A 8 -2.73 -12.87 0.46
C ILE A 8 -3.20 -14.02 -0.43
N PRO A 9 -2.40 -14.55 -1.38
CA PRO A 9 -2.81 -15.68 -2.22
C PRO A 9 -3.16 -16.93 -1.39
N VAL A 10 -2.40 -17.21 -0.34
CA VAL A 10 -2.68 -18.34 0.57
C VAL A 10 -3.97 -18.11 1.35
N MET A 11 -4.18 -16.91 1.86
CA MET A 11 -5.43 -16.54 2.55
C MET A 11 -6.65 -16.58 1.61
N LEU A 12 -6.50 -16.19 0.35
CA LEU A 12 -7.56 -16.29 -0.66
C LEU A 12 -7.94 -17.74 -0.94
N ASN A 13 -6.96 -18.63 -1.10
CA ASN A 13 -7.20 -20.07 -1.27
C ASN A 13 -7.97 -20.66 -0.08
N GLN A 14 -7.63 -20.29 1.15
CA GLN A 14 -8.33 -20.73 2.36
C GLN A 14 -9.77 -20.21 2.44
N ASN A 15 -10.02 -19.00 1.92
CA ASN A 15 -11.32 -18.32 1.97
C ASN A 15 -12.13 -18.44 0.67
N LYS A 16 -11.87 -19.45 -0.16
CA LYS A 16 -12.59 -19.69 -1.44
C LYS A 16 -12.59 -18.46 -2.37
N HIS A 17 -11.48 -17.74 -2.44
CA HIS A 17 -11.31 -16.53 -3.23
C HIS A 17 -12.29 -15.40 -2.85
N ASN A 18 -12.74 -15.35 -1.60
CA ASN A 18 -13.56 -14.26 -1.10
C ASN A 18 -12.69 -13.06 -0.67
N TYR A 19 -12.51 -12.12 -1.60
CA TYR A 19 -11.73 -10.89 -1.38
C TYR A 19 -12.25 -10.05 -0.21
N SER A 20 -13.56 -9.96 -0.04
CA SER A 20 -14.16 -9.15 1.03
C SER A 20 -13.85 -9.72 2.41
N GLU A 21 -13.84 -11.04 2.53
CA GLU A 21 -13.52 -11.70 3.81
C GLU A 21 -12.04 -11.58 4.15
N VAL A 22 -11.14 -11.77 3.19
CA VAL A 22 -9.70 -11.55 3.39
C VAL A 22 -9.40 -10.10 3.74
N ALA A 23 -10.05 -9.15 3.07
CA ALA A 23 -9.95 -7.72 3.37
C ALA A 23 -10.40 -7.39 4.80
N ARG A 24 -11.49 -8.01 5.26
CA ARG A 24 -12.00 -7.88 6.63
C ARG A 24 -11.03 -8.44 7.66
N LEU A 25 -10.43 -9.60 7.39
CA LEU A 25 -9.45 -10.25 8.27
C LEU A 25 -8.15 -9.43 8.39
N LEU A 26 -7.74 -8.76 7.32
CA LEU A 26 -6.51 -7.96 7.26
C LEU A 26 -6.73 -6.48 7.62
N HIS A 27 -7.97 -6.05 7.83
CA HIS A 27 -8.34 -4.64 8.00
C HIS A 27 -7.86 -3.73 6.86
N VAL A 28 -7.92 -4.21 5.61
CA VAL A 28 -7.52 -3.45 4.41
C VAL A 28 -8.68 -3.33 3.44
N HIS A 29 -8.53 -2.48 2.42
CA HIS A 29 -9.52 -2.40 1.35
C HIS A 29 -9.42 -3.63 0.42
N ARG A 30 -10.58 -4.11 -0.09
CA ARG A 30 -10.64 -5.25 -1.04
C ARG A 30 -9.78 -5.06 -2.28
N TYR A 31 -9.57 -3.81 -2.70
CA TYR A 31 -8.73 -3.48 -3.84
C TYR A 31 -7.24 -3.79 -3.58
N THR A 32 -6.78 -3.58 -2.34
CA THR A 32 -5.42 -3.95 -1.92
C THR A 32 -5.19 -5.45 -2.02
N VAL A 33 -6.19 -6.24 -1.62
CA VAL A 33 -6.17 -7.71 -1.74
C VAL A 33 -6.07 -8.12 -3.22
N ARG A 34 -6.90 -7.52 -4.08
CA ARG A 34 -6.87 -7.77 -5.53
C ARG A 34 -5.52 -7.41 -6.16
N ARG A 35 -4.92 -6.26 -5.79
CA ARG A 35 -3.62 -5.83 -6.32
C ARG A 35 -2.47 -6.79 -6.00
N LEU A 36 -2.59 -7.53 -4.90
CA LEU A 36 -1.55 -8.42 -4.37
C LEU A 36 -1.87 -9.91 -4.60
N GLU A 37 -2.93 -10.23 -5.35
CA GLU A 37 -3.36 -11.61 -5.58
C GLU A 37 -2.36 -12.44 -6.41
N ASP A 38 -1.61 -11.76 -7.29
CA ASP A 38 -0.62 -12.39 -8.17
C ASP A 38 0.76 -12.51 -7.53
N ASP A 39 0.98 -11.93 -6.34
CA ASP A 39 2.26 -11.96 -5.64
C ASP A 39 2.46 -13.28 -4.87
N LYS A 40 2.53 -14.38 -5.64
CA LYS A 40 2.69 -15.76 -5.14
C LYS A 40 4.04 -16.00 -4.47
N ASP A 41 5.06 -15.28 -4.93
CA ASP A 41 6.43 -15.37 -4.43
C ASP A 41 6.68 -14.50 -3.18
N CYS A 42 5.65 -13.78 -2.70
CA CYS A 42 5.74 -12.85 -1.57
C CYS A 42 6.85 -11.78 -1.74
N LYS A 43 7.04 -11.32 -2.99
CA LYS A 43 8.08 -10.34 -3.34
C LYS A 43 7.75 -8.95 -2.80
N HIS A 44 6.47 -8.58 -2.78
CA HIS A 44 6.02 -7.24 -2.43
C HIS A 44 5.20 -7.19 -1.14
N HIS A 45 4.71 -8.34 -0.65
CA HIS A 45 3.94 -8.38 0.58
C HIS A 45 4.09 -9.69 1.37
N ILE A 46 3.88 -9.59 2.67
CA ILE A 46 3.69 -10.71 3.58
C ILE A 46 2.58 -10.37 4.58
N VAL A 47 1.93 -11.39 5.14
CA VAL A 47 0.96 -11.24 6.22
C VAL A 47 1.54 -11.85 7.48
N VAL A 48 1.66 -11.04 8.53
CA VAL A 48 2.21 -11.45 9.82
C VAL A 48 1.17 -11.21 10.89
N ARG A 49 0.72 -12.27 11.58
CA ARG A 49 -0.28 -12.18 12.67
C ARG A 49 -1.56 -11.42 12.24
N GLY A 50 -2.00 -11.61 11.01
CA GLY A 50 -3.20 -10.95 10.45
C GLY A 50 -3.00 -9.49 10.03
N ARG A 51 -1.77 -8.97 10.03
CA ARG A 51 -1.45 -7.65 9.49
C ARG A 51 -0.73 -7.78 8.16
N LEU A 52 -1.18 -7.02 7.17
CA LEU A 52 -0.51 -6.90 5.88
C LEU A 52 0.73 -6.00 6.03
N MET A 53 1.89 -6.55 5.68
CA MET A 53 3.15 -5.83 5.55
C MET A 53 3.50 -5.77 4.07
N THR A 54 3.80 -4.58 3.56
CA THR A 54 4.22 -4.39 2.16
C THR A 54 5.63 -3.84 2.12
N GLU A 55 6.36 -4.20 1.08
CA GLU A 55 7.64 -3.60 0.77
C GLU A 55 7.46 -2.08 0.65
N THR A 56 8.12 -1.32 1.52
CA THR A 56 8.20 0.14 1.40
C THR A 56 9.54 0.43 0.76
N ARG A 57 9.54 0.98 -0.47
CA ARG A 57 10.78 1.52 -1.05
C ARG A 57 11.26 2.62 -0.12
N ARG A 58 12.39 2.40 0.57
CA ARG A 58 13.05 3.48 1.29
C ARG A 58 13.71 4.37 0.24
N LEU A 59 13.17 5.57 0.11
CA LEU A 59 13.70 6.68 -0.66
C LEU A 59 15.01 7.18 -0.01
N GLN A 60 16.04 6.34 0.10
CA GLN A 60 17.39 6.80 0.47
C GLN A 60 18.27 7.11 -0.75
N ASP A 61 17.79 6.83 -1.97
CA ASP A 61 18.43 7.25 -3.23
C ASP A 61 17.77 8.51 -3.84
N ASP A 62 16.95 9.21 -3.04
CA ASP A 62 15.94 10.18 -3.50
C ASP A 62 16.20 11.63 -3.06
N GLU A 63 17.43 11.99 -2.66
CA GLU A 63 17.84 13.41 -2.61
C GLU A 63 17.61 14.12 -3.95
N VAL A 64 17.44 13.36 -5.04
CA VAL A 64 17.14 13.86 -6.38
C VAL A 64 15.63 14.09 -6.64
N ILE A 65 14.71 13.43 -5.92
CA ILE A 65 13.26 13.55 -6.22
C ILE A 65 12.58 14.65 -5.40
N LEU A 66 13.10 14.97 -4.21
CA LEU A 66 12.57 16.04 -3.35
C LEU A 66 12.75 17.47 -3.90
N ALA A 67 13.57 17.65 -4.93
CA ALA A 67 13.82 18.96 -5.52
C ALA A 67 12.82 19.38 -6.60
N LYS A 68 11.83 18.54 -6.98
CA LYS A 68 10.99 18.85 -8.15
C LYS A 68 9.48 19.01 -7.99
N ASP A 69 8.85 18.65 -6.87
CA ASP A 69 7.44 19.04 -6.72
C ASP A 69 6.93 18.97 -5.27
N PRO A 70 6.51 20.09 -4.65
CA PRO A 70 5.96 20.10 -3.29
C PRO A 70 4.58 19.43 -3.14
N ASN A 71 3.96 18.99 -4.24
CA ASN A 71 2.56 18.55 -4.28
C ASN A 71 2.34 17.06 -4.62
N TYR A 72 3.36 16.20 -4.48
CA TYR A 72 3.17 14.76 -4.69
C TYR A 72 2.46 14.10 -3.51
N TYR A 73 1.13 14.00 -3.60
CA TYR A 73 0.31 13.10 -2.79
C TYR A 73 -0.37 12.08 -3.72
N ASP A 74 0.00 10.81 -3.62
CA ASP A 74 -0.60 9.72 -4.41
C ASP A 74 -1.97 9.31 -3.84
N LEU A 75 -2.99 10.10 -4.16
CA LEU A 75 -4.40 9.72 -4.10
C LEU A 75 -5.17 10.49 -5.17
N GLY A 76 -5.45 9.83 -6.30
CA GLY A 76 -6.32 10.38 -7.33
C GLY A 76 -7.71 10.75 -6.76
N GLY A 77 -8.06 12.04 -6.83
CA GLY A 77 -9.43 12.54 -6.61
C GLY A 77 -9.54 13.91 -5.94
N SER A 78 -9.69 14.95 -6.78
CA SER A 78 -10.53 16.15 -6.65
C SER A 78 -10.24 17.24 -5.59
N ASP A 79 -10.07 18.46 -6.12
CA ASP A 79 -10.38 19.78 -5.54
C ASP A 79 -9.58 20.29 -4.32
N ALA A 80 -8.52 21.08 -4.59
CA ALA A 80 -8.17 22.24 -3.77
C ALA A 80 -7.39 23.29 -4.59
N GLN A 81 -7.95 24.50 -4.65
CA GLN A 81 -7.56 25.62 -5.50
C GLN A 81 -6.25 26.29 -5.08
N ALA A 82 -5.57 26.85 -6.08
CA ALA A 82 -4.31 27.61 -6.02
C ALA A 82 -4.34 28.83 -5.07
N LYS A 83 -3.22 29.11 -4.40
CA LYS A 83 -2.86 30.45 -3.91
C LYS A 83 -1.36 30.73 -4.12
N THR A 84 -1.09 31.73 -4.94
CA THR A 84 0.20 32.33 -5.31
C THR A 84 0.91 32.97 -4.10
N PRO A 85 2.26 32.96 -3.98
CA PRO A 85 2.95 33.78 -3.00
C PRO A 85 3.26 35.17 -3.58
N MET A 86 2.98 36.24 -2.83
CA MET A 86 3.62 37.55 -3.03
C MET A 86 4.22 38.03 -1.72
N GLN A 87 5.54 38.22 -1.72
CA GLN A 87 6.30 39.27 -1.03
C GLN A 87 7.74 39.14 -1.52
N GLU A 88 8.46 40.18 -1.97
CA GLU A 88 8.65 41.56 -1.45
C GLU A 88 9.32 42.41 -2.58
N PRO A 89 9.56 43.75 -2.46
CA PRO A 89 10.00 44.51 -1.27
C PRO A 89 9.11 45.67 -0.83
#